data_AF-A0A6A6L5C1-F1
#
_entry.id   AF-A0A6A6L5C1-F1
#
_cell.length_a   1.000
_cell.length_b   1.000
_cell.length_c   1.000
_cell.angle_alpha   90.00
_cell.angle_beta   90.00
_cell.angle_gamma   90.00
#
_symmetry.space_group_name_H-M   'P 1'
#
loop_
_entity.id
_entity.type
_entity.pdbx_description
1 polymer ?
#
loop_
_entity_poly.entity_id
_entity_poly.type
_entity_poly.pdbx_seq_one_letter_code
_entity_poly.pdbx_strand_id
1 'polypeptide(L)'
;MQIGGRVVFGAPRATSILFSRRIPTLRSFSSLCSSPSSFTEHISFMKEVAATEPPRHLPHLLRLLKTRGDAIISPEAKQGLIPLVVPLAKNSSDAVIALLRWPTAPLGMEMPVVEVHKHGVWLLAKTVDQFIHRILVEEDAKKPTEGNDNLFHAATDAGQNLYTKGDFAKSQISDLEVYLLKKVGLFPDVLERKVMRHFEKGDHVSALVTGEFYTKKEHFPGFARPFVFNAEVLLKVGRKLEAKDAARGALKSPWWTLGCRYQEVAQIAEWDDEQIEYIKERVTEAGRQEDLNKGKDPTQIALDEAAFLLDLASVEGTWDDYLERIAACYEEAGLHDIARFVEYRD
;
A
#
# COMPACT_ATOMS: atom_id res chain seq x y z
N MET A 1 46.58 63.50 -21.58
CA MET A 1 47.80 64.25 -21.22
C MET A 1 48.66 63.35 -20.35
N GLN A 2 49.91 63.19 -20.78
CA GLN A 2 51.11 62.62 -20.13
C GLN A 2 51.02 61.85 -18.79
N ILE A 3 51.55 60.61 -18.78
CA ILE A 3 52.82 60.17 -18.10
C ILE A 3 52.64 60.12 -16.58
N GLY A 4 52.72 58.98 -15.89
CA GLY A 4 53.75 57.95 -15.94
C GLY A 4 54.40 57.88 -14.56
N GLY A 5 55.03 56.75 -14.20
CA GLY A 5 55.94 56.70 -13.04
C GLY A 5 55.65 55.60 -12.04
N ARG A 6 56.31 54.46 -12.28
CA ARG A 6 56.45 53.26 -11.45
C ARG A 6 57.55 53.50 -10.38
N VAL A 7 57.74 52.50 -9.48
CA VAL A 7 58.98 52.16 -8.71
C VAL A 7 59.06 52.82 -7.30
N VAL A 8 59.41 52.18 -6.17
CA VAL A 8 59.88 50.83 -5.77
C VAL A 8 59.86 50.72 -4.23
N PHE A 9 59.70 49.48 -3.73
CA PHE A 9 60.14 48.83 -2.48
C PHE A 9 60.57 49.63 -1.23
N GLY A 10 60.15 49.09 -0.07
CA GLY A 10 60.89 49.19 1.19
C GLY A 10 60.27 48.34 2.31
N ALA A 11 60.80 47.14 2.55
CA ALA A 11 60.55 46.36 3.76
C ALA A 11 61.74 46.54 4.73
N PRO A 12 61.51 46.45 6.06
CA PRO A 12 62.35 45.51 6.82
C PRO A 12 61.64 44.76 7.96
N ARG A 13 61.89 43.43 7.96
CA ARG A 13 62.22 42.51 9.07
C ARG A 13 61.67 42.74 10.49
N ALA A 14 60.67 41.93 10.82
CA ALA A 14 60.68 40.84 11.81
C ALA A 14 61.45 40.97 13.14
N THR A 15 60.69 40.89 14.23
CA THR A 15 61.00 40.04 15.41
C THR A 15 59.72 39.34 15.89
N SER A 16 59.84 38.03 16.03
CA SER A 16 58.82 37.06 16.45
C SER A 16 58.62 37.02 17.96
N ILE A 17 57.39 36.73 18.40
CA ILE A 17 57.05 35.67 19.39
C ILE A 17 55.60 35.23 19.10
N LEU A 18 55.43 33.92 18.93
CA LEU A 18 54.18 33.20 18.72
C LEU A 18 53.44 33.00 20.05
N PHE A 19 52.10 32.95 20.04
CA PHE A 19 51.33 31.73 20.35
C PHE A 19 49.81 31.91 20.11
N SER A 20 49.29 30.96 19.32
CA SER A 20 47.90 30.52 19.10
C SER A 20 46.79 31.55 18.77
N ARG A 21 46.63 31.85 17.47
CA ARG A 21 45.31 32.13 16.89
C ARG A 21 44.81 30.88 16.17
N ARG A 22 43.67 30.35 16.63
CA ARG A 22 42.91 29.28 15.96
C ARG A 22 42.43 29.81 14.61
N ILE A 23 42.86 29.15 13.53
CA ILE A 23 42.32 29.31 12.18
C ILE A 23 40.98 28.56 12.14
N PRO A 24 39.89 29.13 11.59
CA PRO A 24 38.73 28.35 11.25
C PRO A 24 39.07 27.58 9.97
N THR A 25 39.40 26.31 10.11
CA THR A 25 39.47 25.39 8.97
C THR A 25 38.08 25.30 8.36
N LEU A 26 37.95 25.75 7.11
CA LEU A 26 36.92 25.32 6.17
C LEU A 26 36.85 23.79 6.23
N ARG A 27 35.82 23.27 6.91
CA ARG A 27 35.46 21.87 6.78
C ARG A 27 34.73 21.73 5.46
N SER A 28 35.43 21.18 4.49
CA SER A 28 34.84 20.47 3.37
C SER A 28 33.72 19.58 3.91
N PHE A 29 32.48 19.82 3.47
CA PHE A 29 31.40 18.87 3.67
C PHE A 29 31.72 17.65 2.83
N SER A 30 32.44 16.70 3.43
CA SER A 30 32.42 15.32 2.99
C SER A 30 30.96 14.85 3.06
N SER A 31 30.36 14.67 1.89
CA SER A 31 29.12 13.93 1.69
C SER A 31 29.23 12.60 2.44
N LEU A 32 28.58 12.54 3.60
CA LEU A 32 28.44 11.32 4.37
C LEU A 32 27.35 10.49 3.70
N CYS A 33 27.80 9.34 3.23
CA CYS A 33 27.05 8.17 2.79
C CYS A 33 25.66 8.02 3.42
N SER A 34 24.68 7.73 2.56
CA SER A 34 23.31 7.29 2.81
C SER A 34 23.11 6.53 4.12
N SER A 35 22.23 7.03 4.98
CA SER A 35 21.81 6.38 6.24
C SER A 35 21.27 4.96 5.98
N PRO A 36 21.87 3.91 6.57
CA PRO A 36 21.31 2.55 6.58
C PRO A 36 20.21 2.35 7.64
N SER A 37 19.80 3.39 8.37
CA SER A 37 18.93 3.27 9.56
C SER A 37 17.44 3.03 9.27
N SER A 38 16.87 3.62 8.21
CA SER A 38 15.41 3.59 8.01
C SER A 38 14.87 2.23 7.56
N PHE A 39 15.68 1.40 6.91
CA PHE A 39 15.22 0.08 6.43
C PHE A 39 15.24 -0.98 7.55
N THR A 40 16.17 -0.84 8.50
CA THR A 40 16.22 -1.69 9.70
C THR A 40 15.04 -1.44 10.62
N GLU A 41 14.59 -0.18 10.72
CA GLU A 41 13.41 0.23 11.51
C GLU A 41 12.15 -0.54 11.08
N HIS A 42 11.87 -0.62 9.77
CA HIS A 42 10.74 -1.40 9.24
C HIS A 42 10.82 -2.88 9.60
N ILE A 43 12.01 -3.49 9.49
CA ILE A 43 12.21 -4.90 9.83
C ILE A 43 11.98 -5.15 11.33
N SER A 44 12.54 -4.30 12.19
CA SER A 44 12.38 -4.38 13.64
C SER A 44 10.93 -4.21 14.03
N PHE A 45 10.26 -3.17 13.52
CA PHE A 45 8.85 -2.91 13.79
C PHE A 45 7.97 -4.10 13.42
N MET A 46 8.20 -4.73 12.26
CA MET A 46 7.41 -5.89 11.85
C MET A 46 7.58 -7.11 12.77
N LYS A 47 8.78 -7.32 13.30
CA LYS A 47 9.05 -8.44 14.21
C LYS A 47 8.56 -8.16 15.63
N GLU A 48 8.77 -6.94 16.11
CA GLU A 48 8.60 -6.58 17.53
C GLU A 48 7.18 -6.07 17.82
N VAL A 49 6.60 -5.29 16.91
CA VAL A 49 5.28 -4.67 17.07
C VAL A 49 4.24 -5.43 16.24
N ALA A 50 4.49 -5.58 14.94
CA ALA A 50 3.56 -6.27 14.05
C ALA A 50 3.67 -7.80 14.13
N ALA A 51 4.49 -8.35 15.05
CA ALA A 51 4.62 -9.78 15.35
C ALA A 51 4.40 -10.71 14.14
N THR A 52 5.12 -10.42 13.06
CA THR A 52 5.01 -11.12 11.77
C THR A 52 6.38 -11.24 11.12
N GLU A 53 6.55 -12.23 10.24
CA GLU A 53 7.78 -12.37 9.49
C GLU A 53 7.87 -11.29 8.40
N PRO A 54 8.92 -10.46 8.39
CA PRO A 54 9.08 -9.44 7.36
C PRO A 54 9.26 -10.09 5.97
N PRO A 55 8.66 -9.54 4.90
CA PRO A 55 8.87 -10.05 3.55
C PRO A 55 10.34 -10.02 3.17
N ARG A 56 10.83 -11.11 2.55
CA ARG A 56 12.24 -11.31 2.23
C ARG A 56 12.88 -10.13 1.49
N HIS A 57 12.18 -9.56 0.51
CA HIS A 57 12.69 -8.48 -0.33
C HIS A 57 12.19 -7.08 0.09
N LEU A 58 11.70 -6.92 1.32
CA LEU A 58 11.25 -5.62 1.84
C LEU A 58 12.33 -4.52 1.75
N PRO A 59 13.60 -4.74 2.12
CA PRO A 59 14.64 -3.71 1.98
C PRO A 59 14.83 -3.26 0.53
N HIS A 60 14.65 -4.18 -0.42
CA HIS A 60 14.77 -3.89 -1.84
C HIS A 60 13.59 -3.08 -2.34
N LEU A 61 12.36 -3.40 -1.90
CA LEU A 61 11.19 -2.58 -2.17
C LEU A 61 11.39 -1.15 -1.65
N LEU A 62 11.84 -0.98 -0.40
CA LEU A 62 12.07 0.34 0.17
C LEU A 62 13.14 1.13 -0.61
N ARG A 63 14.22 0.47 -1.05
CA ARG A 63 15.24 1.11 -1.90
C ARG A 63 14.67 1.50 -3.27
N LEU A 64 13.83 0.65 -3.86
CA LEU A 64 13.15 0.91 -5.13
C LEU A 64 12.21 2.11 -5.03
N LEU A 65 11.34 2.15 -4.01
CA LEU A 65 10.41 3.26 -3.76
C LEU A 65 11.19 4.57 -3.60
N LYS A 66 12.26 4.57 -2.78
CA LYS A 66 13.14 5.73 -2.62
C LYS A 66 13.78 6.18 -3.94
N THR A 67 14.23 5.24 -4.76
CA THR A 67 14.87 5.52 -6.06
C THR A 67 13.86 6.01 -7.10
N ARG A 68 12.59 5.60 -6.99
CA ARG A 68 11.47 6.07 -7.79
C ARG A 68 11.05 7.51 -7.43
N GLY A 69 11.53 8.02 -6.29
CA GLY A 69 11.24 9.36 -5.79
C GLY A 69 10.19 9.40 -4.67
N ASP A 70 9.74 8.25 -4.18
CA ASP A 70 8.83 8.19 -3.04
C ASP A 70 9.56 8.53 -1.73
N ALA A 71 8.88 9.22 -0.83
CA ALA A 71 9.41 9.56 0.48
C ALA A 71 9.21 8.37 1.44
N ILE A 72 10.29 7.74 1.90
CA ILE A 72 10.21 6.69 2.93
C ILE A 72 9.72 7.32 4.23
N ILE A 73 8.68 6.74 4.82
CA ILE A 73 8.07 7.17 6.07
C ILE A 73 8.35 6.12 7.16
N SER A 74 8.20 6.50 8.43
CA SER A 74 8.37 5.55 9.54
C SER A 74 7.24 4.50 9.50
N PRO A 75 7.53 3.22 9.83
CA PRO A 75 6.49 2.19 10.02
C PRO A 75 5.55 2.51 11.20
N GLU A 76 5.91 3.47 12.06
CA GLU A 76 5.13 3.93 13.21
C GLU A 76 4.12 5.04 12.84
N ALA A 77 4.25 5.64 11.66
CA ALA A 77 3.41 6.74 11.18
C ALA A 77 2.00 6.27 10.76
N LYS A 78 1.27 5.66 11.70
CA LYS A 78 -0.03 5.01 11.51
C LYS A 78 -1.23 5.94 11.73
N GLN A 79 -1.02 7.13 12.29
CA GLN A 79 -2.09 8.07 12.62
C GLN A 79 -2.95 8.38 11.39
N GLY A 80 -4.28 8.24 11.53
CA GLY A 80 -5.24 8.52 10.46
C GLY A 80 -5.23 7.49 9.32
N LEU A 81 -4.46 6.41 9.44
CA LEU A 81 -4.47 5.29 8.51
C LEU A 81 -5.32 4.15 9.10
N ILE A 82 -5.79 3.25 8.23
CA ILE A 82 -6.40 2.00 8.70
C ILE A 82 -5.44 1.26 9.66
N PRO A 83 -5.88 0.77 10.84
CA PRO A 83 -4.99 0.23 11.87
C PRO A 83 -4.15 -0.99 11.48
N LEU A 84 -4.50 -1.63 10.36
CA LEU A 84 -3.97 -2.91 9.93
C LEU A 84 -2.74 -2.80 9.02
N VAL A 85 -2.21 -1.60 8.79
CA VAL A 85 -1.11 -1.39 7.85
C VAL A 85 0.21 -1.03 8.52
N VAL A 86 1.30 -1.40 7.85
CA VAL A 86 2.67 -0.95 8.13
C VAL A 86 3.07 0.00 6.98
N PRO A 87 3.07 1.32 7.20
CA PRO A 87 3.43 2.30 6.19
C PRO A 87 4.87 2.09 5.68
N LEU A 88 5.11 2.29 4.39
CA LEU A 88 6.43 2.15 3.76
C LEU A 88 6.92 3.46 3.15
N ALA A 89 6.10 4.08 2.31
CA ALA A 89 6.48 5.27 1.58
C ALA A 89 5.26 6.11 1.18
N LYS A 90 5.48 7.40 0.95
CA LYS A 90 4.52 8.34 0.40
C LYS A 90 4.91 8.71 -1.03
N ASN A 91 3.98 8.58 -1.97
CA ASN A 91 4.22 8.96 -3.36
C ASN A 91 4.02 10.48 -3.57
N SER A 92 4.26 10.96 -4.78
CA SER A 92 4.12 12.38 -5.14
C SER A 92 2.68 12.91 -5.08
N SER A 93 1.69 12.02 -5.09
CA SER A 93 0.26 12.35 -4.93
C SER A 93 -0.21 12.26 -3.47
N ASP A 94 0.74 12.17 -2.53
CA ASP A 94 0.48 12.04 -1.11
C ASP A 94 -0.13 10.69 -0.69
N ALA A 95 -0.28 9.73 -1.61
CA ALA A 95 -0.80 8.41 -1.30
C ALA A 95 0.25 7.56 -0.59
N VAL A 96 -0.19 6.81 0.43
CA VAL A 96 0.69 5.99 1.26
C VAL A 96 0.70 4.56 0.73
N ILE A 97 1.87 4.06 0.38
CA ILE A 97 2.12 2.65 0.08
C ILE A 97 2.47 1.96 1.39
N ALA A 98 1.80 0.84 1.67
CA ALA A 98 1.93 0.12 2.92
C ALA A 98 1.90 -1.40 2.71
N LEU A 99 2.35 -2.15 3.71
CA LEU A 99 2.03 -3.58 3.84
C LEU A 99 0.78 -3.75 4.68
N LEU A 100 -0.11 -4.66 4.28
CA LEU A 100 -1.30 -4.97 5.04
C LEU A 100 -1.08 -6.23 5.89
N ARG A 101 -1.19 -6.08 7.21
CA ARG A 101 -1.22 -7.20 8.16
C ARG A 101 -2.66 -7.63 8.36
N TRP A 102 -3.08 -8.68 7.65
CA TRP A 102 -4.42 -9.22 7.82
C TRP A 102 -4.60 -9.79 9.24
N PRO A 103 -5.67 -9.44 9.98
CA PRO A 103 -5.85 -9.86 11.38
C PRO A 103 -5.83 -11.37 11.57
N THR A 104 -6.49 -12.08 10.64
CA THR A 104 -6.69 -13.53 10.64
C THR A 104 -6.20 -14.12 9.32
N ALA A 105 -5.00 -13.73 8.90
CA ALA A 105 -4.38 -14.20 7.66
C ALA A 105 -4.37 -15.75 7.60
N PRO A 106 -4.91 -16.38 6.52
CA PRO A 106 -4.76 -17.81 6.31
C PRO A 106 -3.29 -18.21 6.20
N LEU A 107 -2.98 -19.46 6.57
CA LEU A 107 -1.63 -20.01 6.42
C LEU A 107 -1.16 -19.89 4.96
N GLY A 108 0.04 -19.33 4.77
CA GLY A 108 0.64 -19.11 3.46
C GLY A 108 0.19 -17.82 2.75
N MET A 109 -0.70 -17.02 3.35
CA MET A 109 -0.99 -15.68 2.86
C MET A 109 0.13 -14.73 3.27
N GLU A 110 0.94 -14.30 2.30
CA GLU A 110 1.92 -13.23 2.50
C GLU A 110 1.22 -11.87 2.67
N MET A 111 1.93 -10.91 3.27
CA MET A 111 1.43 -9.54 3.41
C MET A 111 1.34 -8.84 2.04
N PRO A 112 0.14 -8.45 1.60
CA PRO A 112 0.00 -7.75 0.33
C PRO A 112 0.50 -6.31 0.44
N VAL A 113 0.94 -5.78 -0.70
CA VAL A 113 1.26 -4.37 -0.86
C VAL A 113 -0.01 -3.63 -1.24
N VAL A 114 -0.34 -2.59 -0.50
CA VAL A 114 -1.55 -1.80 -0.67
C VAL A 114 -1.24 -0.32 -0.76
N GLU A 115 -2.13 0.42 -1.40
CA GLU A 115 -2.21 1.87 -1.28
C GLU A 115 -3.32 2.22 -0.27
N VAL A 116 -3.01 3.07 0.69
CA VAL A 116 -3.95 3.50 1.73
C VAL A 116 -4.70 4.73 1.25
N HIS A 117 -6.02 4.66 1.38
CA HIS A 117 -6.97 5.71 1.03
C HIS A 117 -7.82 6.07 2.25
N LYS A 118 -8.50 7.22 2.20
CA LYS A 118 -9.35 7.67 3.31
C LYS A 118 -10.35 6.60 3.78
N HIS A 119 -10.99 5.91 2.83
CA HIS A 119 -12.08 4.96 3.08
C HIS A 119 -11.63 3.49 3.04
N GLY A 120 -10.32 3.21 3.01
CA GLY A 120 -9.83 1.84 3.01
C GLY A 120 -8.52 1.67 2.26
N VAL A 121 -8.34 0.52 1.60
CA VAL A 121 -7.11 0.18 0.90
C VAL A 121 -7.35 -0.33 -0.51
N TRP A 122 -6.40 -0.06 -1.39
CA TRP A 122 -6.37 -0.58 -2.76
C TRP A 122 -5.24 -1.58 -2.88
N LEU A 123 -5.55 -2.79 -3.34
CA LEU A 123 -4.54 -3.82 -3.50
C LEU A 123 -3.64 -3.53 -4.71
N LEU A 124 -2.35 -3.30 -4.47
CA LEU A 124 -1.35 -3.07 -5.52
C LEU A 124 -0.72 -4.37 -5.99
N ALA A 125 -0.43 -5.30 -5.07
CA ALA A 125 0.11 -6.62 -5.36
C ALA A 125 -0.10 -7.58 -4.19
N LYS A 126 -0.17 -8.89 -4.46
CA LYS A 126 -0.36 -9.91 -3.42
C LYS A 126 0.87 -10.13 -2.55
N THR A 127 2.06 -9.84 -3.09
CA THR A 127 3.34 -9.99 -2.39
C THR A 127 4.28 -8.85 -2.76
N VAL A 128 5.29 -8.64 -1.92
CA VAL A 128 6.38 -7.67 -2.17
C VAL A 128 7.11 -8.01 -3.47
N ASP A 129 7.41 -9.29 -3.69
CA ASP A 129 8.10 -9.79 -4.88
C ASP A 129 7.33 -9.49 -6.16
N GLN A 130 6.01 -9.71 -6.14
CA GLN A 130 5.13 -9.42 -7.26
C GLN A 130 5.11 -7.91 -7.57
N PHE A 131 5.12 -7.06 -6.53
CA PHE A 131 5.17 -5.60 -6.70
C PHE A 131 6.51 -5.10 -7.25
N ILE A 132 7.63 -5.61 -6.71
CA ILE A 132 8.98 -5.31 -7.21
C ILE A 132 9.08 -5.69 -8.69
N HIS A 133 8.69 -6.92 -9.03
CA HIS A 133 8.77 -7.39 -10.41
C HIS A 133 7.92 -6.49 -11.33
N ARG A 134 6.69 -6.14 -10.94
CA ARG A 134 5.86 -5.20 -11.71
C ARG A 134 6.55 -3.87 -11.95
N ILE A 135 7.11 -3.23 -10.91
CA ILE A 135 7.83 -1.95 -11.04
C ILE A 135 8.95 -2.07 -12.08
N LEU A 136 9.72 -3.16 -12.04
CA LEU A 136 10.85 -3.37 -12.96
C LEU A 136 10.40 -3.63 -14.40
N VAL A 137 9.31 -4.38 -14.64
CA VAL A 137 8.76 -4.57 -15.99
C VAL A 137 8.23 -3.26 -16.55
N GLU A 138 7.46 -2.51 -15.76
CA GLU A 138 6.91 -1.22 -16.17
C GLU A 138 8.04 -0.23 -16.50
N GLU A 139 9.15 -0.27 -15.76
CA GLU A 139 10.34 0.52 -16.06
C GLU A 139 11.06 0.07 -17.34
N ASP A 140 11.20 -1.23 -17.57
CA ASP A 140 11.86 -1.78 -18.79
C ASP A 140 11.05 -1.49 -20.05
N ALA A 141 9.73 -1.38 -19.93
CA ALA A 141 8.85 -1.03 -21.03
C ALA A 141 8.88 0.46 -21.42
N LYS A 142 9.47 1.33 -20.58
CA LYS A 142 9.63 2.76 -20.91
C LYS A 142 10.68 2.97 -21.99
N LYS A 143 10.59 4.11 -22.69
CA LYS A 143 11.61 4.50 -23.67
C LYS A 143 12.96 4.73 -22.97
N PRO A 144 14.11 4.50 -23.65
CA PRO A 144 15.43 4.71 -23.05
C PRO A 144 15.68 6.12 -22.49
N THR A 145 14.97 7.13 -23.00
CA THR A 145 15.06 8.53 -22.51
C THR A 145 14.25 8.79 -21.25
N GLU A 146 13.32 7.89 -20.89
CA GLU A 146 12.40 8.00 -19.76
C GLU A 146 12.69 6.95 -18.66
N GLY A 147 13.56 5.98 -18.96
CA GLY A 147 13.93 4.89 -18.06
C GLY A 147 14.96 5.32 -17.01
N ASN A 148 14.76 4.88 -15.77
CA ASN A 148 15.67 5.10 -14.66
C ASN A 148 16.49 3.82 -14.37
N ASP A 149 17.67 3.74 -14.96
CA ASP A 149 18.60 2.60 -14.77
C ASP A 149 18.95 2.33 -13.30
N ASN A 150 18.85 3.36 -12.45
CA ASN A 150 19.09 3.20 -11.02
C ASN A 150 18.06 2.30 -10.34
N LEU A 151 16.85 2.15 -10.88
CA LEU A 151 15.84 1.23 -10.33
C LEU A 151 16.29 -0.23 -10.43
N PHE A 152 16.87 -0.62 -11.56
CA PHE A 152 17.43 -1.97 -11.71
C PHE A 152 18.59 -2.21 -10.75
N HIS A 153 19.44 -1.19 -10.52
CA HIS A 153 20.51 -1.24 -9.52
C HIS A 153 20.00 -1.28 -8.07
N ALA A 154 18.88 -0.61 -7.77
CA ALA A 154 18.25 -0.69 -6.47
C ALA A 154 17.72 -2.12 -6.19
N ALA A 155 17.25 -2.80 -7.23
CA ALA A 155 16.78 -4.18 -7.16
C ALA A 155 17.88 -5.24 -7.25
N THR A 156 19.11 -4.94 -7.67
CA THR A 156 20.12 -5.99 -7.96
C THR A 156 20.50 -6.89 -6.77
N ASP A 157 20.39 -6.40 -5.53
CA ASP A 157 20.60 -7.24 -4.34
C ASP A 157 19.38 -8.13 -4.02
N ALA A 158 18.20 -7.81 -4.57
CA ALA A 158 16.95 -8.59 -4.42
C ALA A 158 16.97 -9.86 -5.27
N GLY A 159 18.09 -10.06 -5.97
CA GLY A 159 18.37 -11.17 -6.82
C GLY A 159 18.33 -10.77 -8.28
N GLN A 160 19.34 -11.24 -9.00
CA GLN A 160 19.28 -11.62 -10.41
C GLN A 160 18.10 -12.59 -10.74
N ASN A 161 17.13 -12.78 -9.83
CA ASN A 161 16.09 -13.81 -9.85
C ASN A 161 14.66 -13.28 -10.04
N LEU A 162 14.35 -12.01 -9.71
CA LEU A 162 12.97 -11.50 -9.86
C LEU A 162 12.70 -10.98 -11.28
N TYR A 163 13.65 -10.26 -11.88
CA TYR A 163 13.53 -9.73 -13.24
C TYR A 163 14.90 -9.36 -13.81
N THR A 164 15.16 -9.67 -15.09
CA THR A 164 16.35 -9.18 -15.80
C THR A 164 15.94 -8.09 -16.80
N LYS A 165 16.64 -6.96 -16.79
CA LYS A 165 16.42 -5.86 -17.75
C LYS A 165 16.46 -6.39 -19.19
N GLY A 166 15.50 -5.96 -20.01
CA GLY A 166 15.29 -6.43 -21.38
C GLY A 166 14.48 -7.71 -21.52
N ASP A 167 14.06 -8.37 -20.43
CA ASP A 167 13.25 -9.59 -20.53
C ASP A 167 11.86 -9.32 -21.12
N PHE A 168 11.32 -8.10 -20.95
CA PHE A 168 10.07 -7.72 -21.60
C PHE A 168 10.23 -7.77 -23.12
N ALA A 169 11.25 -7.10 -23.67
CA ALA A 169 11.54 -7.10 -25.10
C ALA A 169 11.86 -8.51 -25.64
N LYS A 170 12.65 -9.31 -24.90
CA LYS A 170 13.00 -10.70 -25.28
C LYS A 170 11.78 -11.62 -25.35
N SER A 171 10.74 -11.35 -24.57
CA SER A 171 9.55 -12.20 -24.51
C SER A 171 8.68 -12.18 -25.77
N GLN A 172 8.89 -11.20 -26.66
CA GLN A 172 8.09 -10.95 -27.86
C GLN A 172 6.60 -10.63 -27.59
N ILE A 173 6.22 -10.41 -26.32
CA ILE A 173 4.88 -9.94 -25.96
C ILE A 173 4.87 -8.41 -26.14
N SER A 174 4.10 -7.93 -27.11
CA SER A 174 4.02 -6.48 -27.42
C SER A 174 3.16 -5.69 -26.43
N ASP A 175 2.23 -6.35 -25.74
CA ASP A 175 1.33 -5.72 -24.77
C ASP A 175 1.84 -5.93 -23.34
N LEU A 176 2.22 -4.82 -22.68
CA LEU A 176 2.70 -4.81 -21.30
C LEU A 176 1.73 -5.46 -20.32
N GLU A 177 0.42 -5.22 -20.46
CA GLU A 177 -0.58 -5.80 -19.55
C GLU A 177 -0.67 -7.31 -19.74
N VAL A 178 -0.56 -7.78 -20.98
CA VAL A 178 -0.52 -9.22 -21.28
C VAL A 178 0.75 -9.85 -20.69
N TYR A 179 1.88 -9.16 -20.75
CA TYR A 179 3.10 -9.63 -20.10
C TYR A 179 2.93 -9.72 -18.59
N LEU A 180 2.45 -8.65 -17.93
CA LEU A 180 2.23 -8.62 -16.48
C LEU A 180 1.35 -9.78 -16.03
N LEU A 181 0.20 -9.98 -16.67
CA LEU A 181 -0.75 -11.04 -16.30
C LEU A 181 -0.20 -12.46 -16.54
N LYS A 182 0.68 -12.65 -17.54
CA LYS A 182 1.23 -13.97 -17.87
C LYS A 182 2.53 -14.31 -17.16
N LYS A 183 3.38 -13.32 -16.87
CA LYS A 183 4.76 -13.52 -16.42
C LYS A 183 5.00 -13.06 -14.98
N VAL A 184 4.16 -12.17 -14.46
CA VAL A 184 4.33 -11.59 -13.13
C VAL A 184 3.21 -12.05 -12.20
N GLY A 185 1.96 -11.81 -12.56
CA GLY A 185 0.80 -12.24 -11.81
C GLY A 185 -0.42 -11.36 -12.05
N LEU A 186 -1.48 -11.60 -11.29
CA LEU A 186 -2.73 -10.84 -11.39
C LEU A 186 -2.64 -9.56 -10.56
N PHE A 187 -3.13 -8.46 -11.14
CA PHE A 187 -3.21 -7.15 -10.51
C PHE A 187 -4.60 -6.57 -10.74
N PRO A 188 -5.27 -6.05 -9.70
CA PRO A 188 -6.58 -5.40 -9.79
C PRO A 188 -6.69 -4.41 -10.95
N ASP A 189 -5.85 -3.38 -10.93
CA ASP A 189 -5.90 -2.28 -11.89
C ASP A 189 -5.58 -2.73 -13.33
N VAL A 190 -4.73 -3.73 -13.53
CA VAL A 190 -4.45 -4.29 -14.86
C VAL A 190 -5.66 -5.03 -15.42
N LEU A 191 -6.38 -5.79 -14.58
CA LEU A 191 -7.62 -6.46 -14.99
C LEU A 191 -8.72 -5.44 -15.29
N GLU A 192 -8.88 -4.43 -14.44
CA GLU A 192 -9.85 -3.34 -14.64
C GLU A 192 -9.58 -2.57 -15.94
N ARG A 193 -8.32 -2.16 -16.20
CA ARG A 193 -7.93 -1.54 -17.48
C ARG A 193 -8.20 -2.43 -18.67
N LYS A 194 -7.94 -3.74 -18.55
CA LYS A 194 -8.22 -4.71 -19.61
C LYS A 194 -9.72 -4.76 -19.95
N VAL A 195 -10.59 -4.76 -18.94
CA VAL A 195 -12.04 -4.69 -19.13
C VAL A 195 -12.43 -3.39 -19.85
N MET A 196 -11.89 -2.26 -19.41
CA MET A 196 -12.19 -0.96 -20.05
C MET A 196 -11.76 -0.90 -21.50
N ARG A 197 -10.60 -1.48 -21.86
CA ARG A 197 -10.17 -1.60 -23.26
C ARG A 197 -11.09 -2.48 -24.11
N HIS A 198 -11.69 -3.53 -23.53
CA HIS A 198 -12.69 -4.32 -24.23
C HIS A 198 -13.95 -3.48 -24.51
N PHE A 199 -14.39 -2.67 -23.55
CA PHE A 199 -15.49 -1.70 -23.78
C PHE A 199 -15.17 -0.67 -24.85
N GLU A 200 -13.96 -0.09 -24.87
CA GLU A 200 -13.52 0.87 -25.88
C GLU A 200 -13.56 0.30 -27.30
N LYS A 201 -13.34 -1.02 -27.44
CA LYS A 201 -13.41 -1.75 -28.71
C LYS A 201 -14.81 -2.23 -29.08
N GLY A 202 -15.82 -1.95 -28.25
CA GLY A 202 -17.18 -2.47 -28.41
C GLY A 202 -17.32 -3.98 -28.13
N ASP A 203 -16.30 -4.60 -27.54
CA ASP A 203 -16.30 -6.03 -27.21
C ASP A 203 -16.86 -6.26 -25.80
N HIS A 204 -18.18 -6.13 -25.69
CA HIS A 204 -18.89 -6.30 -24.42
C HIS A 204 -18.77 -7.73 -23.85
N VAL A 205 -18.65 -8.74 -24.71
CA VAL A 205 -18.54 -10.14 -24.28
C VAL A 205 -17.21 -10.36 -23.55
N SER A 206 -16.09 -9.93 -24.14
CA SER A 206 -14.79 -10.07 -23.48
C SER A 206 -14.68 -9.19 -22.22
N ALA A 207 -15.35 -8.02 -22.20
CA ALA A 207 -15.44 -7.20 -21.01
C ALA A 207 -16.14 -7.94 -19.86
N LEU A 208 -17.30 -8.57 -20.12
CA LEU A 208 -18.03 -9.37 -19.14
C LEU A 208 -17.23 -10.59 -18.67
N VAL A 209 -16.64 -11.35 -19.59
CA VAL A 209 -15.83 -12.53 -19.25
C VAL A 209 -14.63 -12.16 -18.39
N THR A 210 -13.96 -11.04 -18.70
CA THR A 210 -12.83 -10.57 -17.90
C THR A 210 -13.26 -10.04 -16.54
N GLY A 211 -14.41 -9.33 -16.47
CA GLY A 211 -15.01 -8.87 -15.22
C GLY A 211 -15.39 -10.04 -14.29
N GLU A 212 -16.03 -11.07 -14.83
CA GLU A 212 -16.34 -12.30 -14.07
C GLU A 212 -15.07 -13.02 -13.64
N PHE A 213 -14.08 -13.15 -14.52
CA PHE A 213 -12.78 -13.73 -14.20
C PHE A 213 -12.11 -12.98 -13.04
N TYR A 214 -12.25 -11.65 -12.96
CA TYR A 214 -11.68 -10.86 -11.88
C TYR A 214 -12.25 -11.26 -10.50
N THR A 215 -13.53 -11.65 -10.43
CA THR A 215 -14.23 -12.01 -9.17
C THR A 215 -13.84 -13.36 -8.57
N LYS A 216 -13.03 -14.18 -9.25
CA LYS A 216 -12.67 -15.51 -8.73
C LYS A 216 -11.99 -15.40 -7.37
N LYS A 217 -12.49 -16.17 -6.40
CA LYS A 217 -12.12 -16.09 -4.98
C LYS A 217 -10.62 -16.28 -4.73
N GLU A 218 -9.99 -17.13 -5.54
CA GLU A 218 -8.56 -17.44 -5.47
C GLU A 218 -7.65 -16.30 -5.96
N HIS A 219 -8.17 -15.34 -6.73
CA HIS A 219 -7.35 -14.27 -7.28
C HIS A 219 -6.96 -13.25 -6.21
N PHE A 220 -7.93 -12.76 -5.45
CA PHE A 220 -7.77 -11.69 -4.46
C PHE A 220 -8.61 -11.97 -3.20
N PRO A 221 -8.24 -13.01 -2.42
CA PRO A 221 -9.02 -13.43 -1.27
C PRO A 221 -9.15 -12.30 -0.24
N GLY A 222 -10.37 -12.09 0.25
CA GLY A 222 -10.68 -11.08 1.28
C GLY A 222 -10.92 -9.66 0.73
N PHE A 223 -10.60 -9.38 -0.54
CA PHE A 223 -10.83 -8.07 -1.14
C PHE A 223 -12.18 -8.01 -1.87
N ALA A 224 -12.94 -6.95 -1.59
CA ALA A 224 -14.27 -6.72 -2.15
C ALA A 224 -14.23 -6.04 -3.54
N ARG A 225 -13.19 -5.26 -3.84
CA ARG A 225 -13.05 -4.50 -5.10
C ARG A 225 -13.36 -5.31 -6.37
N PRO A 226 -12.93 -6.58 -6.54
CA PRO A 226 -13.28 -7.37 -7.72
C PRO A 226 -14.79 -7.50 -7.95
N PHE A 227 -15.55 -7.71 -6.87
CA PHE A 227 -17.00 -7.84 -6.93
C PHE A 227 -17.68 -6.50 -7.21
N VAL A 228 -17.18 -5.40 -6.60
CA VAL A 228 -17.65 -4.04 -6.88
C VAL A 228 -17.46 -3.71 -8.36
N PHE A 229 -16.25 -3.90 -8.88
CA PHE A 229 -15.96 -3.61 -10.28
C PHE A 229 -16.81 -4.46 -11.22
N ASN A 230 -17.02 -5.75 -10.92
CA ASN A 230 -17.92 -6.57 -11.73
C ASN A 230 -19.38 -6.07 -11.71
N ALA A 231 -19.85 -5.55 -10.58
CA ALA A 231 -21.16 -4.88 -10.51
C ALA A 231 -21.22 -3.64 -11.43
N GLU A 232 -20.17 -2.81 -11.44
CA GLU A 232 -20.04 -1.66 -12.35
C GLU A 232 -20.07 -2.10 -13.83
N VAL A 233 -19.35 -3.17 -14.17
CA VAL A 233 -19.31 -3.77 -15.52
C VAL A 233 -20.70 -4.25 -15.96
N LEU A 234 -21.40 -4.99 -15.10
CA LEU A 234 -22.77 -5.47 -15.35
C LEU A 234 -23.75 -4.31 -15.53
N LEU A 235 -23.61 -3.26 -14.72
CA LEU A 235 -24.45 -2.07 -14.82
C LEU A 235 -24.21 -1.34 -16.16
N LYS A 236 -22.95 -1.23 -16.59
CA LYS A 236 -22.55 -0.57 -17.84
C LYS A 236 -23.16 -1.25 -19.08
N VAL A 237 -23.39 -2.57 -19.05
CA VAL A 237 -24.06 -3.32 -20.13
C VAL A 237 -25.58 -3.44 -19.94
N GLY A 238 -26.15 -2.77 -18.94
CA GLY A 238 -27.60 -2.75 -18.69
C GLY A 238 -28.15 -3.96 -17.91
N ARG A 239 -27.29 -4.84 -17.38
CA ARG A 239 -27.68 -6.02 -16.58
C ARG A 239 -27.92 -5.63 -15.12
N LYS A 240 -28.91 -4.76 -14.89
CA LYS A 240 -29.15 -4.09 -13.58
C LYS A 240 -29.39 -5.06 -12.42
N LEU A 241 -30.19 -6.12 -12.61
CA LEU A 241 -30.47 -7.08 -11.54
C LEU A 241 -29.23 -7.84 -11.09
N GLU A 242 -28.38 -8.25 -12.04
CA GLU A 242 -27.13 -8.94 -11.73
C GLU A 242 -26.10 -8.00 -11.12
N ALA A 243 -26.03 -6.75 -11.59
CA ALA A 243 -25.21 -5.71 -10.97
C ALA A 243 -25.59 -5.51 -9.50
N LYS A 244 -26.89 -5.46 -9.21
CA LYS A 244 -27.41 -5.37 -7.84
C LYS A 244 -26.99 -6.56 -6.98
N ASP A 245 -27.16 -7.78 -7.47
CA ASP A 245 -26.77 -8.98 -6.73
C ASP A 245 -25.25 -9.06 -6.51
N ALA A 246 -24.45 -8.65 -7.50
CA ALA A 246 -23.00 -8.54 -7.38
C ALA A 246 -22.57 -7.50 -6.34
N ALA A 247 -23.20 -6.32 -6.32
CA ALA A 247 -22.93 -5.27 -5.33
C ALA A 247 -23.30 -5.73 -3.91
N ARG A 248 -24.44 -6.40 -3.74
CA ARG A 248 -24.82 -7.03 -2.46
C ARG A 248 -23.82 -8.09 -2.01
N GLY A 249 -23.28 -8.86 -2.97
CA GLY A 249 -22.19 -9.80 -2.72
C GLY A 249 -20.92 -9.09 -2.23
N ALA A 250 -20.55 -7.97 -2.87
CA ALA A 250 -19.38 -7.18 -2.49
C ALA A 250 -19.49 -6.65 -1.05
N LEU A 251 -20.67 -6.15 -0.66
CA LEU A 251 -20.91 -5.58 0.67
C LEU A 251 -20.97 -6.61 1.81
N LYS A 252 -20.89 -7.92 1.51
CA LYS A 252 -20.65 -8.98 2.51
C LYS A 252 -19.17 -9.16 2.85
N SER A 253 -18.28 -8.52 2.09
CA SER A 253 -16.85 -8.47 2.36
C SER A 253 -16.51 -7.18 3.12
N PRO A 254 -15.34 -7.09 3.76
CA PRO A 254 -14.99 -5.91 4.55
C PRO A 254 -15.01 -4.63 3.70
N TRP A 255 -15.71 -3.60 4.18
CA TRP A 255 -16.02 -2.37 3.44
C TRP A 255 -14.76 -1.55 3.14
N TRP A 256 -13.75 -1.65 4.00
CA TRP A 256 -12.44 -1.05 3.79
C TRP A 256 -11.62 -1.68 2.65
N THR A 257 -12.17 -2.70 1.95
CA THR A 257 -11.55 -3.34 0.77
C THR A 257 -12.33 -3.11 -0.54
N LEU A 258 -13.37 -2.27 -0.52
CA LEU A 258 -14.24 -2.00 -1.68
C LEU A 258 -13.52 -1.25 -2.82
N GLY A 259 -12.44 -0.54 -2.49
CA GLY A 259 -11.71 0.34 -3.42
C GLY A 259 -12.50 1.59 -3.82
N CYS A 260 -13.60 1.89 -3.14
CA CYS A 260 -14.44 3.09 -3.30
C CYS A 260 -15.22 3.33 -2.00
N ARG A 261 -16.06 4.37 -1.96
CA ARG A 261 -16.93 4.64 -0.80
C ARG A 261 -18.05 3.61 -0.71
N TYR A 262 -18.43 3.25 0.52
CA TYR A 262 -19.55 2.36 0.79
C TYR A 262 -20.83 2.76 0.03
N GLN A 263 -21.17 4.06 0.04
CA GLN A 263 -22.40 4.58 -0.57
C GLN A 263 -22.48 4.34 -2.08
N GLU A 264 -21.33 4.32 -2.77
CA GLU A 264 -21.30 4.06 -4.22
C GLU A 264 -21.73 2.64 -4.54
N VAL A 265 -21.35 1.68 -3.69
CA VAL A 265 -21.74 0.27 -3.83
C VAL A 265 -23.16 0.03 -3.32
N ALA A 266 -23.54 0.66 -2.19
CA ALA A 266 -24.88 0.60 -1.63
C ALA A 266 -25.94 1.10 -2.62
N GLN A 267 -25.63 2.15 -3.39
CA GLN A 267 -26.49 2.67 -4.45
C GLN A 267 -26.76 1.62 -5.55
N ILE A 268 -25.74 0.85 -5.95
CA ILE A 268 -25.92 -0.25 -6.93
C ILE A 268 -26.70 -1.41 -6.31
N ALA A 269 -26.45 -1.69 -5.02
CA ALA A 269 -27.13 -2.74 -4.26
C ALA A 269 -28.61 -2.44 -3.94
N GLU A 270 -29.05 -1.19 -4.16
CA GLU A 270 -30.33 -0.66 -3.69
C GLU A 270 -30.49 -0.93 -2.18
N TRP A 271 -29.45 -0.60 -1.42
CA TRP A 271 -29.46 -0.61 0.04
C TRP A 271 -29.48 0.81 0.56
N ASP A 272 -30.37 1.03 1.54
CA ASP A 272 -30.41 2.24 2.34
C ASP A 272 -29.41 2.12 3.51
N ASP A 273 -29.36 3.15 4.36
CA ASP A 273 -28.49 3.19 5.54
C ASP A 273 -28.83 2.13 6.60
N GLU A 274 -29.87 1.31 6.39
CA GLU A 274 -30.26 0.20 7.27
C GLU A 274 -29.10 -0.73 7.62
N GLN A 275 -28.17 -0.97 6.70
CA GLN A 275 -27.01 -1.82 6.98
C GLN A 275 -26.01 -1.14 7.91
N ILE A 276 -25.82 0.18 7.77
CA ILE A 276 -24.98 0.95 8.68
C ILE A 276 -25.61 0.94 10.08
N GLU A 277 -26.92 1.19 10.17
CA GLU A 277 -27.66 1.17 11.44
C GLU A 277 -27.67 -0.23 12.08
N TYR A 278 -27.80 -1.28 11.29
CA TYR A 278 -27.63 -2.65 11.76
C TYR A 278 -26.24 -2.83 12.36
N ILE A 279 -25.16 -2.47 11.66
CA ILE A 279 -23.80 -2.62 12.20
C ILE A 279 -23.64 -1.80 13.50
N LYS A 280 -24.16 -0.57 13.56
CA LYS A 280 -24.13 0.27 14.77
C LYS A 280 -24.85 -0.39 15.95
N GLU A 281 -26.01 -1.00 15.73
CA GLU A 281 -26.73 -1.74 16.78
C GLU A 281 -25.89 -2.92 17.28
N ARG A 282 -25.22 -3.60 16.38
CA ARG A 282 -24.49 -4.85 16.65
C ARG A 282 -23.19 -4.65 17.40
N VAL A 283 -22.59 -3.47 17.32
CA VAL A 283 -21.42 -3.08 18.15
C VAL A 283 -21.81 -2.56 19.54
N THR A 284 -23.10 -2.50 19.89
CA THR A 284 -23.54 -2.14 21.24
C THR A 284 -23.51 -3.34 22.19
N GLU A 285 -23.49 -3.06 23.50
CA GLU A 285 -23.60 -4.10 24.54
C GLU A 285 -24.90 -4.92 24.40
N ALA A 286 -26.01 -4.28 24.00
CA ALA A 286 -27.27 -4.97 23.76
C ALA A 286 -27.17 -5.95 22.58
N GLY A 287 -26.55 -5.52 21.47
CA GLY A 287 -26.28 -6.38 20.31
C GLY A 287 -25.35 -7.55 20.65
N ARG A 288 -24.33 -7.30 21.47
CA ARG A 288 -23.42 -8.32 22.00
C ARG A 288 -24.17 -9.36 22.86
N GLN A 289 -25.01 -8.91 23.78
CA GLN A 289 -25.79 -9.80 24.65
C GLN A 289 -26.80 -10.63 23.84
N GLU A 290 -27.40 -10.05 22.81
CA GLU A 290 -28.29 -10.77 21.89
C GLU A 290 -27.57 -11.94 21.21
N ASP A 291 -26.33 -11.74 20.77
CA ASP A 291 -25.51 -12.79 20.16
C ASP A 291 -25.12 -13.90 21.13
N LEU A 292 -24.76 -13.53 22.36
CA LEU A 292 -24.50 -14.49 23.43
C LEU A 292 -25.76 -15.33 23.72
N ASN A 293 -26.94 -14.70 23.75
CA ASN A 293 -28.22 -15.39 23.94
C ASN A 293 -28.55 -16.34 22.77
N LYS A 294 -28.10 -16.02 21.55
CA LYS A 294 -28.18 -16.90 20.37
C LYS A 294 -27.14 -18.03 20.39
N GLY A 295 -26.27 -18.08 21.39
CA GLY A 295 -25.26 -19.13 21.58
C GLY A 295 -24.03 -18.99 20.69
N LYS A 296 -23.75 -17.78 20.16
CA LYS A 296 -22.50 -17.54 19.44
C LYS A 296 -21.30 -17.59 20.39
N ASP A 297 -20.17 -18.07 19.86
CA ASP A 297 -18.91 -18.13 20.60
C ASP A 297 -18.42 -16.70 20.94
N PRO A 298 -18.03 -16.41 22.20
CA PRO A 298 -17.55 -15.09 22.61
C PRO A 298 -16.36 -14.57 21.80
N THR A 299 -15.45 -15.45 21.38
CA THR A 299 -14.29 -15.10 20.54
C THR A 299 -14.77 -14.62 19.17
N GLN A 300 -15.74 -15.33 18.57
CA GLN A 300 -16.31 -14.94 17.29
C GLN A 300 -17.08 -13.63 17.39
N ILE A 301 -17.80 -13.39 18.49
CA ILE A 301 -18.50 -12.12 18.72
C ILE A 301 -17.51 -10.96 18.75
N ALA A 302 -16.38 -11.11 19.45
CA ALA A 302 -15.35 -10.09 19.51
C ALA A 302 -14.71 -9.83 18.12
N LEU A 303 -14.46 -10.88 17.33
CA LEU A 303 -13.96 -10.73 15.96
C LEU A 303 -14.97 -10.07 15.01
N ASP A 304 -16.24 -10.43 15.10
CA ASP A 304 -17.33 -9.80 14.34
C ASP A 304 -17.43 -8.31 14.68
N GLU A 305 -17.34 -7.96 15.97
CA GLU A 305 -17.35 -6.58 16.43
C GLU A 305 -16.14 -5.79 15.90
N ALA A 306 -14.93 -6.35 15.95
CA ALA A 306 -13.75 -5.71 15.35
C ALA A 306 -13.93 -5.44 13.84
N ALA A 307 -14.51 -6.40 13.10
CA ALA A 307 -14.79 -6.24 11.68
C ALA A 307 -15.82 -5.13 11.43
N PHE A 308 -16.89 -5.09 12.22
CA PHE A 308 -17.91 -4.04 12.17
C PHE A 308 -17.36 -2.64 12.45
N LEU A 309 -16.47 -2.51 13.44
CA LEU A 309 -15.84 -1.22 13.76
C LEU A 309 -14.92 -0.75 12.64
N LEU A 310 -14.17 -1.66 12.00
CA LEU A 310 -13.38 -1.33 10.81
C LEU A 310 -14.26 -0.88 9.63
N ASP A 311 -15.39 -1.54 9.43
CA ASP A 311 -16.35 -1.17 8.38
C ASP A 311 -16.97 0.21 8.65
N LEU A 312 -17.39 0.50 9.88
CA LEU A 312 -17.89 1.83 10.27
C LEU A 312 -16.83 2.92 10.10
N ALA A 313 -15.59 2.65 10.55
CA ALA A 313 -14.48 3.56 10.38
C ALA A 313 -14.19 3.87 8.89
N SER A 314 -14.39 2.88 8.00
CA SER A 314 -14.20 3.04 6.56
C SER A 314 -15.22 3.98 5.92
N VAL A 315 -16.46 4.00 6.42
CA VAL A 315 -17.54 4.84 5.89
C VAL A 315 -17.17 6.32 6.02
N GLU A 316 -16.76 6.74 7.21
CA GLU A 316 -16.43 8.15 7.51
C GLU A 316 -14.95 8.48 7.25
N GLY A 317 -14.09 7.46 7.25
CA GLY A 317 -12.64 7.60 7.20
C GLY A 317 -12.05 8.07 8.54
N THR A 318 -12.66 7.65 9.66
CA THR A 318 -12.31 8.05 11.04
C THR A 318 -11.68 6.90 11.81
N TRP A 319 -10.59 6.35 11.28
CA TRP A 319 -9.91 5.17 11.84
C TRP A 319 -9.53 5.32 13.31
N ASP A 320 -9.03 6.49 13.69
CA ASP A 320 -8.47 6.77 15.01
C ASP A 320 -9.52 6.67 16.12
N ASP A 321 -10.78 6.97 15.82
CA ASP A 321 -11.90 6.99 16.78
C ASP A 321 -12.24 5.58 17.30
N TYR A 322 -11.88 4.55 16.54
CA TYR A 322 -12.25 3.15 16.84
C TYR A 322 -11.07 2.31 17.32
N LEU A 323 -9.84 2.84 17.34
CA LEU A 323 -8.62 2.08 17.60
C LEU A 323 -8.65 1.30 18.92
N GLU A 324 -8.98 1.97 20.02
CA GLU A 324 -8.99 1.37 21.36
C GLU A 324 -10.00 0.21 21.44
N ARG A 325 -11.20 0.39 20.86
CA ARG A 325 -12.21 -0.67 20.87
C ARG A 325 -11.81 -1.83 19.96
N ILE A 326 -11.29 -1.55 18.76
CA ILE A 326 -10.82 -2.60 17.83
C ILE A 326 -9.73 -3.45 18.48
N ALA A 327 -8.76 -2.82 19.14
CA ALA A 327 -7.71 -3.55 19.84
C ALA A 327 -8.26 -4.37 21.02
N ALA A 328 -9.16 -3.81 21.83
CA ALA A 328 -9.84 -4.55 22.89
C ALA A 328 -10.60 -5.77 22.36
N CYS A 329 -11.28 -5.67 21.20
CA CYS A 329 -11.93 -6.82 20.56
C CYS A 329 -10.92 -7.90 20.17
N TYR A 330 -9.76 -7.54 19.63
CA TYR A 330 -8.70 -8.52 19.32
C TYR A 330 -8.10 -9.16 20.58
N GLU A 331 -7.96 -8.40 21.66
CA GLU A 331 -7.51 -8.90 22.96
C GLU A 331 -8.52 -9.90 23.54
N GLU A 332 -9.81 -9.57 23.53
CA GLU A 332 -10.91 -10.45 23.95
C GLU A 332 -10.99 -11.73 23.08
N ALA A 333 -10.60 -11.65 21.81
CA ALA A 333 -10.51 -12.79 20.91
C ALA A 333 -9.20 -13.62 21.06
N GLY A 334 -8.32 -13.26 21.99
CA GLY A 334 -7.04 -13.94 22.21
C GLY A 334 -5.96 -13.63 21.17
N LEU A 335 -6.17 -12.60 20.33
CA LEU A 335 -5.20 -12.12 19.33
C LEU A 335 -4.35 -10.97 19.89
N HIS A 336 -3.66 -11.22 21.00
CA HIS A 336 -2.86 -10.23 21.74
C HIS A 336 -1.84 -9.47 20.88
N ASP A 337 -1.20 -10.18 19.96
CA ASP A 337 -0.21 -9.59 19.05
C ASP A 337 -0.84 -8.67 18.00
N ILE A 338 -2.11 -8.88 17.66
CA ILE A 338 -2.87 -7.99 16.77
C ILE A 338 -3.35 -6.77 17.56
N ALA A 339 -3.88 -6.99 18.76
CA ALA A 339 -4.31 -5.91 19.67
C ALA A 339 -3.18 -4.90 19.90
N ARG A 340 -1.99 -5.38 20.32
CA ARG A 340 -0.80 -4.53 20.53
C ARG A 340 -0.41 -3.75 19.27
N PHE A 341 -0.49 -4.38 18.11
CA PHE A 341 -0.15 -3.71 16.86
C PHE A 341 -1.17 -2.63 16.48
N VAL A 342 -2.46 -2.88 16.68
CA VAL A 342 -3.53 -1.90 16.42
C VAL A 342 -3.40 -0.70 17.36
N GLU A 343 -3.16 -0.95 18.64
CA GLU A 343 -3.02 0.07 19.68
C GLU A 343 -1.71 0.87 19.59
N TYR A 344 -0.72 0.38 18.84
CA TYR A 344 0.59 1.04 18.78
C TYR A 344 0.47 2.49 18.28
N ARG A 345 0.95 3.42 19.11
CA ARG A 345 1.11 4.84 18.82
C ARG A 345 2.52 5.26 19.23
N ASP A 346 3.12 6.14 18.44
CA ASP A 346 4.37 6.87 18.79
C ASP A 346 4.08 7.98 19.81
#